data_AF-A0A8T5I0X2-F1
#
_entry.id   AF-A0A8T5I0X2-F1
#
_cell.length_a   1.000
_cell.length_b   1.000
_cell.length_c   1.000
_cell.angle_alpha   90.00
_cell.angle_beta   90.00
_cell.angle_gamma   90.00
#
_symmetry.space_group_name_H-M   'P 1'
#
loop_
_entity.id
_entity.type
_entity.pdbx_description
1 polymer ?
#
loop_
_entity_poly.entity_id
_entity_poly.type
_entity_poly.pdbx_seq_one_letter_code
_entity_poly.pdbx_strand_id
1 'polypeptide(L)'
;MVHSSNKRWPIIQDILKREGIARQHLNSFDEFLEKGLQSIINEVGQIDIENAEYPYKIQLGKVKLQQPRMMELDGSITHITPAEARLRNVSYSAPVMMEASVIEDGKILESRFVHIGDVPVMAKSNACILSNFSNPKLIEHGEDPNDPGGYFIINGSERVIVGLEDLSYNKIIVDRETVGGNIVFKAKVYSSIVGYRAKLELVMKNDGLIVARIPGSPVDIPVVTLMRALGLESDKEIAAVVSLVDELQDELEGSFEKAGDVPTSKDAVVYISKRIAPGMLEEFQIKRAETLLDWGLLPHLGKHPENRKEKAQFLGEAACKLLELKLGWITPDDKDHYGNKVIKFAGQMLADLFRTAFRNLVR
;
A
#
# COMPACT_ATOMS: atom_id res chain seq x y z
N MET A 1 48.84 -4.37 27.19
CA MET A 1 48.65 -4.80 25.79
C MET A 1 47.31 -4.23 25.33
N VAL A 2 47.34 -3.12 24.59
CA VAL A 2 46.13 -2.51 24.01
C VAL A 2 45.67 -3.45 22.90
N HIS A 3 44.51 -4.08 23.07
CA HIS A 3 43.94 -4.94 22.05
C HIS A 3 43.94 -4.20 20.71
N SER A 4 44.52 -4.85 19.69
CA SER A 4 44.46 -4.46 18.29
C SER A 4 43.10 -3.81 17.99
N SER A 5 43.11 -2.47 17.91
CA SER A 5 41.98 -1.62 17.60
C SER A 5 41.16 -2.24 16.47
N ASN A 6 39.86 -2.41 16.70
CA ASN A 6 38.93 -3.01 15.77
C ASN A 6 39.10 -2.39 14.37
N LYS A 7 39.83 -3.06 13.46
CA LYS A 7 40.19 -2.54 12.14
C LYS A 7 38.97 -2.19 11.28
N ARG A 8 37.78 -2.63 11.70
CA ARG A 8 36.49 -2.35 11.06
C ARG A 8 35.83 -1.07 11.59
N TRP A 9 36.29 -0.52 12.71
CA TRP A 9 35.73 0.72 13.28
C TRP A 9 35.81 1.93 12.33
N PRO A 10 36.93 2.19 11.61
CA PRO A 10 36.98 3.28 10.65
C PRO A 10 35.90 3.18 9.56
N ILE A 11 35.53 1.96 9.15
CA ILE A 11 34.47 1.72 8.15
C ILE A 11 33.11 2.10 8.74
N ILE A 12 32.81 1.68 9.96
CA ILE A 12 31.54 2.02 10.64
C ILE A 12 31.46 3.54 10.87
N GLN A 13 32.56 4.16 11.30
CA GLN A 13 32.62 5.59 11.51
C GLN A 13 32.41 6.39 10.22
N ASP A 14 32.98 5.94 9.10
CA ASP A 14 32.74 6.55 7.79
C ASP A 14 31.26 6.46 7.38
N ILE A 15 30.64 5.28 7.54
CA ILE A 15 29.21 5.08 7.25
C ILE A 15 28.35 6.03 8.11
N LEU A 16 28.61 6.13 9.41
CA LEU A 16 27.84 7.01 10.30
C LEU A 16 28.03 8.49 9.98
N LYS A 17 29.23 8.92 9.54
CA LYS A 17 29.48 10.30 9.12
C LYS A 17 28.83 10.63 7.79
N ARG A 18 28.84 9.70 6.85
CA ARG A 18 28.32 9.91 5.49
C ARG A 18 26.79 9.82 5.43
N GLU A 19 26.22 8.83 6.11
CA GLU A 19 24.77 8.60 6.09
C GLU A 19 24.06 9.34 7.22
N GLY A 20 24.68 9.47 8.40
CA GLY A 20 24.01 10.02 9.59
C GLY A 20 23.02 9.03 10.21
N ILE A 21 22.41 9.44 11.32
CA ILE A 21 21.52 8.58 12.14
C ILE A 21 20.04 8.67 11.79
N ALA A 22 19.64 9.71 11.06
CA ALA A 22 18.24 9.98 10.66
C ALA A 22 17.97 9.68 9.17
N ARG A 23 18.96 9.12 8.47
CA ARG A 23 18.97 8.92 7.01
C ARG A 23 17.78 8.14 6.49
N GLN A 24 17.33 7.15 7.24
CA GLN A 24 16.18 6.32 6.92
C GLN A 24 14.89 7.13 6.75
N HIS A 25 14.67 8.15 7.58
CA HIS A 25 13.50 9.04 7.46
C HIS A 25 13.70 10.07 6.35
N LEU A 26 14.89 10.64 6.23
CA LEU A 26 15.23 11.62 5.19
C LEU A 26 15.08 11.02 3.80
N ASN A 27 15.75 9.89 3.52
CA ASN A 27 15.68 9.20 2.24
C ASN A 27 14.24 8.78 1.89
N SER A 28 13.51 8.23 2.88
CA SER A 28 12.12 7.83 2.67
C SER A 28 11.24 9.04 2.33
N PHE A 29 11.43 10.17 3.01
CA PHE A 29 10.67 11.40 2.77
C PHE A 29 11.01 12.03 1.42
N ASP A 30 12.30 12.10 1.06
CA ASP A 30 12.73 12.65 -0.23
C ASP A 30 12.23 11.80 -1.39
N GLU A 31 12.25 10.46 -1.28
CA GLU A 31 11.63 9.57 -2.28
C GLU A 31 10.11 9.80 -2.41
N PHE A 32 9.42 10.03 -1.29
CA PHE A 32 8.01 10.39 -1.29
C PHE A 32 7.76 11.71 -2.04
N LEU A 33 8.57 12.73 -1.82
CA LEU A 33 8.43 14.01 -2.52
C LEU A 33 8.73 13.90 -4.02
N GLU A 34 9.80 13.19 -4.39
CA GLU A 34 10.27 13.10 -5.78
C GLU A 34 9.39 12.20 -6.65
N LYS A 35 8.93 11.06 -6.12
CA LYS A 35 8.18 10.05 -6.88
C LYS A 35 6.79 9.80 -6.33
N GLY A 36 6.66 9.74 -5.00
CA GLY A 36 5.41 9.40 -4.32
C GLY A 36 4.27 10.37 -4.64
N LEU A 37 4.49 11.68 -4.52
CA LEU A 37 3.48 12.71 -4.79
C LEU A 37 2.93 12.62 -6.23
N GLN A 38 3.81 12.55 -7.22
CA GLN A 38 3.40 12.46 -8.63
C GLN A 38 2.68 11.14 -8.91
N SER A 39 3.14 10.03 -8.32
CA SER A 39 2.47 8.73 -8.47
C SER A 39 1.04 8.74 -7.94
N ILE A 40 0.79 9.42 -6.82
CA ILE A 40 -0.56 9.52 -6.23
C ILE A 40 -1.48 10.37 -7.11
N ILE A 41 -0.98 11.46 -7.68
CA ILE A 41 -1.78 12.33 -8.54
C ILE A 41 -2.09 11.65 -9.89
N ASN A 42 -1.11 10.92 -10.45
CA ASN A 42 -1.32 10.11 -11.65
C ASN A 42 -2.34 8.97 -11.44
N GLU A 43 -2.46 8.44 -10.22
CA GLU A 43 -3.47 7.40 -9.88
C GLU A 43 -4.90 7.92 -10.04
N VAL A 44 -5.14 9.19 -9.73
CA VAL A 44 -6.46 9.83 -9.91
C VAL A 44 -6.65 10.24 -11.38
N GLY A 45 -5.62 10.84 -11.99
CA GLY A 45 -5.57 11.14 -13.43
C GLY A 45 -6.47 12.29 -13.87
N GLN A 46 -7.79 12.13 -13.74
CA GLN A 46 -8.77 13.14 -14.13
C GLN A 46 -9.93 13.22 -13.13
N ILE A 47 -10.57 14.37 -13.09
CA ILE A 47 -11.79 14.61 -12.31
C ILE A 47 -12.88 14.96 -13.32
N ASP A 48 -13.91 14.13 -13.37
CA ASP A 48 -15.09 14.39 -14.21
C ASP A 48 -16.06 15.29 -13.44
N ILE A 49 -16.48 16.40 -14.05
CA ILE A 49 -17.47 17.33 -13.47
C ILE A 49 -18.82 17.06 -14.13
N GLU A 50 -19.77 16.56 -13.35
CA GLU A 50 -21.14 16.36 -13.80
C GLU A 50 -21.87 17.71 -13.90
N ASN A 51 -21.92 18.29 -15.10
CA ASN A 51 -22.72 19.48 -15.38
C ASN A 51 -23.72 19.19 -16.51
N ALA A 52 -24.94 19.74 -16.40
CA ALA A 52 -26.08 19.38 -17.25
C ALA A 52 -25.97 19.89 -18.69
N GLU A 53 -25.14 20.91 -18.95
CA GLU A 53 -25.02 21.55 -20.27
C GLU A 53 -23.71 21.18 -21.00
N TYR A 54 -22.60 20.99 -20.28
CA TYR A 54 -21.29 20.64 -20.86
C TYR A 54 -20.45 19.77 -19.91
N PRO A 55 -19.98 18.58 -20.33
CA PRO A 55 -19.13 17.73 -19.50
C PRO A 55 -17.69 18.29 -19.47
N TYR A 56 -17.35 19.01 -18.41
CA TYR A 56 -15.98 19.44 -18.15
C TYR A 56 -15.17 18.31 -17.51
N LYS A 57 -13.89 18.21 -17.89
CA LYS A 57 -12.92 17.35 -17.22
C LYS A 57 -11.74 18.16 -16.75
N ILE A 58 -11.30 17.95 -15.52
CA ILE A 58 -10.05 18.49 -15.02
C ILE A 58 -9.00 17.39 -15.13
N GLN A 59 -8.05 17.56 -16.04
CA GLN A 59 -6.89 16.68 -16.12
C GLN A 59 -5.82 17.16 -15.14
N LEU A 60 -5.36 16.23 -14.31
CA LEU A 60 -4.33 16.48 -13.31
C LEU A 60 -2.95 16.24 -13.93
N GLY A 61 -2.08 17.23 -13.84
CA GLY A 61 -0.76 17.24 -14.46
C GLY A 61 0.39 17.09 -13.46
N LYS A 62 1.45 17.87 -13.68
CA LYS A 62 2.66 17.80 -12.85
C LYS A 62 2.50 18.47 -11.51
N VAL A 63 3.15 17.90 -10.50
CA VAL A 63 3.22 18.43 -9.14
C VAL A 63 4.55 19.15 -8.94
N LYS A 64 4.52 20.29 -8.26
CA LYS A 64 5.70 21.07 -7.88
C LYS A 64 5.58 21.48 -6.42
N LEU A 65 6.55 21.08 -5.62
CA LEU A 65 6.72 21.61 -4.27
C LEU A 65 7.45 22.94 -4.35
N GLN A 66 6.90 23.98 -3.74
CA GLN A 66 7.56 25.28 -3.58
C GLN A 66 8.41 25.30 -2.32
N GLN A 67 9.17 26.38 -2.12
CA GLN A 67 9.96 26.52 -0.89
C GLN A 67 9.06 26.76 0.33
N PRO A 68 9.49 26.30 1.52
CA PRO A 68 8.81 26.59 2.78
C PRO A 68 8.54 28.07 2.97
N ARG A 69 7.30 28.39 3.35
CA ARG A 69 6.83 29.76 3.52
C ARG A 69 5.81 29.86 4.65
N MET A 70 5.59 31.06 5.14
CA MET A 70 4.41 31.40 5.92
C MET A 70 3.67 32.58 5.28
N MET A 71 2.39 32.67 5.63
CA MET A 71 1.55 33.81 5.30
C MET A 71 1.44 34.69 6.54
N GLU A 72 1.80 35.96 6.39
CA GLU A 72 1.69 36.96 7.45
C GLU A 72 0.23 37.44 7.58
N LEU A 73 -0.08 38.16 8.66
CA LEU A 73 -1.45 38.64 8.93
C LEU A 73 -2.00 39.58 7.84
N ASP A 74 -1.12 40.26 7.11
CA ASP A 74 -1.46 41.14 5.99
C ASP A 74 -1.64 40.38 4.66
N GLY A 75 -1.48 39.05 4.67
CA GLY A 75 -1.54 38.21 3.48
C GLY A 75 -0.24 38.16 2.68
N SER A 76 0.82 38.85 3.11
CA SER A 76 2.13 38.74 2.48
C SER A 76 2.77 37.37 2.74
N ILE A 77 3.64 36.95 1.83
CA ILE A 77 4.30 35.65 1.87
C ILE A 77 5.77 35.85 2.23
N THR A 78 6.23 35.19 3.27
CA THR A 78 7.63 35.21 3.72
C THR A 78 8.20 33.79 3.75
N HIS A 79 9.43 33.63 3.25
CA HIS A 79 10.16 32.36 3.43
C HIS A 79 10.70 32.29 4.84
N ILE A 80 10.60 31.11 5.45
CA ILE A 80 11.00 30.91 6.84
C ILE A 80 12.04 29.82 6.98
N THR A 81 12.84 29.91 8.03
CA THR A 81 13.75 28.84 8.46
C THR A 81 13.08 27.94 9.52
N PRO A 82 13.60 26.72 9.76
CA PRO A 82 13.13 25.88 10.85
C PRO A 82 13.22 26.56 12.23
N ALA A 83 14.32 27.27 12.55
CA ALA A 83 14.47 28.07 13.77
C ALA A 83 13.37 29.13 13.92
N GLU A 84 13.06 29.88 12.88
CA GLU A 84 11.95 30.85 12.89
C GLU A 84 10.60 30.17 13.10
N ALA A 85 10.37 29.01 12.47
CA ALA A 85 9.13 28.25 12.64
C ALA A 85 8.91 27.84 14.11
N ARG A 86 9.98 27.40 14.79
CA ARG A 86 9.97 27.07 16.23
C ARG A 86 9.62 28.30 17.07
N LEU A 87 10.34 29.40 16.88
CA LEU A 87 10.20 30.61 17.69
C LEU A 87 8.83 31.29 17.51
N ARG A 88 8.26 31.23 16.30
CA ARG A 88 6.98 31.87 15.97
C ARG A 88 5.76 30.97 16.19
N ASN A 89 5.93 29.74 16.68
CA ASN A 89 4.86 28.75 16.84
C ASN A 89 4.08 28.44 15.55
N VAL A 90 4.76 28.44 14.40
CA VAL A 90 4.16 28.12 13.10
C VAL A 90 4.63 26.75 12.59
N SER A 91 3.92 26.21 11.61
CA SER A 91 4.31 24.96 10.96
C SER A 91 5.31 25.24 9.84
N TYR A 92 6.39 24.45 9.78
CA TYR A 92 7.37 24.53 8.71
C TYR A 92 6.86 23.72 7.51
N SER A 93 6.15 24.38 6.59
CA SER A 93 5.46 23.74 5.48
C SER A 93 5.72 24.44 4.15
N ALA A 94 5.67 23.64 3.08
CA ALA A 94 5.86 24.08 1.71
C ALA A 94 4.56 23.96 0.90
N PRO A 95 4.26 24.92 0.01
CA PRO A 95 3.11 24.84 -0.88
C PRO A 95 3.27 23.75 -1.92
N VAL A 96 2.23 22.95 -2.12
CA VAL A 96 2.14 22.01 -3.24
C VAL A 96 1.31 22.66 -4.33
N MET A 97 1.95 22.86 -5.49
CA MET A 97 1.32 23.35 -6.70
C MET A 97 1.09 22.19 -7.65
N MET A 98 -0.10 22.09 -8.20
CA MET A 98 -0.47 21.06 -9.18
C MET A 98 -0.95 21.73 -10.45
N GLU A 99 -0.43 21.30 -11.58
CA GLU A 99 -0.95 21.66 -12.90
C GLU A 99 -2.34 21.06 -13.07
N ALA A 100 -3.34 21.89 -13.36
CA ALA A 100 -4.69 21.48 -13.66
C ALA A 100 -5.09 22.05 -15.03
N SER A 101 -5.51 21.16 -15.92
CA SER A 101 -5.93 21.49 -17.28
C SER A 101 -7.44 21.27 -17.43
N VAL A 102 -8.17 22.30 -17.84
CA VAL A 102 -9.62 22.19 -18.11
C VAL A 102 -9.81 21.69 -19.54
N ILE A 103 -10.54 20.59 -19.68
CA ILE A 103 -10.86 19.95 -20.96
C ILE A 103 -12.35 20.05 -21.20
N GLU A 104 -12.70 20.52 -22.40
CA GLU A 104 -14.06 20.58 -22.95
C GLU A 104 -14.02 19.97 -24.36
N ASP A 105 -14.90 19.03 -24.66
CA ASP A 105 -14.97 18.32 -25.97
C ASP A 105 -13.62 17.79 -26.49
N GLY A 106 -12.76 17.31 -25.57
CA GLY A 106 -11.44 16.76 -25.88
C GLY A 106 -10.37 17.81 -26.20
N LYS A 107 -10.67 19.11 -26.05
CA LYS A 107 -9.71 20.20 -26.21
C LYS A 107 -9.35 20.80 -24.85
N ILE A 108 -8.06 21.07 -24.67
CA ILE A 108 -7.57 21.80 -23.49
C ILE A 108 -7.87 23.28 -23.68
N LEU A 109 -8.69 23.86 -22.80
CA LEU A 109 -9.04 25.28 -22.81
C LEU A 109 -7.97 26.12 -22.12
N GLU A 110 -7.60 25.71 -20.90
CA GLU A 110 -6.66 26.41 -20.03
C GLU A 110 -5.84 25.38 -19.24
N SER A 111 -4.58 25.68 -18.99
CA SER A 111 -3.74 24.95 -18.05
C SER A 111 -3.04 25.92 -17.10
N ARG A 112 -3.13 25.66 -15.80
CA ARG A 112 -2.51 26.50 -14.78
C ARG A 112 -2.05 25.70 -13.57
N PHE A 113 -1.03 26.20 -12.88
CA PHE A 113 -0.63 25.67 -11.58
C PHE A 113 -1.55 26.22 -10.49
N VAL A 114 -2.26 25.34 -9.80
CA VAL A 114 -3.16 25.64 -8.69
C VAL A 114 -2.52 25.17 -7.39
N HIS A 115 -2.66 25.96 -6.33
CA HIS A 115 -2.26 25.55 -4.98
C HIS A 115 -3.29 24.55 -4.44
N ILE A 116 -2.84 23.35 -4.08
CA ILE A 116 -3.73 22.29 -3.59
C ILE A 116 -3.64 22.09 -2.06
N GLY A 117 -2.65 22.71 -1.42
CA GLY A 117 -2.42 22.60 0.01
C GLY A 117 -0.94 22.71 0.35
N ASP A 118 -0.64 22.66 1.65
CA ASP A 118 0.71 22.74 2.17
C ASP A 118 1.15 21.40 2.78
N VAL A 119 2.39 21.00 2.51
CA VAL A 119 3.00 19.78 3.05
C VAL A 119 4.07 20.15 4.06
N PRO A 120 4.06 19.60 5.28
CA PRO A 120 5.15 19.77 6.23
C PRO A 120 6.48 19.30 5.65
N VAL A 121 7.52 20.12 5.76
CA VAL A 121 8.85 19.79 5.27
C VAL A 121 9.70 19.24 6.41
N MET A 122 10.37 18.12 6.16
CA MET A 122 11.26 17.50 7.13
C MET A 122 12.57 18.29 7.21
N ALA A 123 13.02 18.62 8.43
CA ALA A 123 14.27 19.33 8.64
C ALA A 123 15.46 18.56 8.06
N LYS A 124 16.34 19.25 7.33
CA LYS A 124 17.50 18.72 6.57
C LYS A 124 17.19 17.74 5.43
N SER A 125 15.93 17.60 5.02
CA SER A 125 15.61 16.89 3.76
C SER A 125 15.92 17.75 2.54
N ASN A 126 15.90 17.17 1.33
CA ASN A 126 16.17 17.91 0.08
C ASN A 126 15.24 19.12 -0.15
N ALA A 127 14.01 19.07 0.37
CA ALA A 127 13.06 20.17 0.29
C ALA A 127 13.27 21.27 1.34
N CYS A 128 14.07 20.99 2.38
CA CYS A 128 14.39 21.95 3.42
C CYS A 128 15.44 22.95 2.91
N ILE A 129 15.26 24.22 3.24
CA ILE A 129 16.19 25.30 2.86
C ILE A 129 17.59 25.05 3.44
N LEU A 130 17.67 24.40 4.60
CA LEU A 130 18.93 24.11 5.29
C LEU A 130 19.81 23.06 4.59
N SER A 131 19.26 22.25 3.68
CA SER A 131 20.00 21.14 3.04
C SER A 131 21.23 21.61 2.25
N ASN A 132 21.17 22.82 1.70
CA ASN A 132 22.22 23.41 0.88
C ASN A 132 23.10 24.41 1.65
N PHE A 133 22.93 24.54 2.96
CA PHE A 133 23.67 25.52 3.76
C PHE A 133 24.98 24.94 4.26
N SER A 134 26.04 25.75 4.23
CA SER A 134 27.32 25.42 4.86
C SER A 134 27.22 25.56 6.38
N ASN A 135 28.10 24.91 7.12
CA ASN A 135 28.10 24.97 8.59
C ASN A 135 28.10 26.40 9.15
N PRO A 136 28.89 27.36 8.64
CA PRO A 136 28.82 28.75 9.11
C PRO A 136 27.44 29.38 8.86
N LYS A 137 26.84 29.12 7.70
CA LYS A 137 25.52 29.64 7.34
C LYS A 137 24.42 29.05 8.21
N LEU A 138 24.51 27.79 8.61
CA LEU A 138 23.59 27.19 9.58
C LEU A 138 23.64 27.93 10.92
N ILE A 139 24.85 28.24 11.42
CA ILE A 139 25.05 28.99 12.67
C ILE A 139 24.48 30.41 12.56
N GLU A 140 24.68 31.09 11.44
CA GLU A 140 24.09 32.42 11.18
C GLU A 140 22.56 32.40 11.25
N HIS A 141 21.93 31.30 10.82
CA HIS A 141 20.49 31.09 10.90
C HIS A 141 20.02 30.45 12.21
N GLY A 142 20.89 30.33 13.22
CA GLY A 142 20.54 29.82 14.55
C GLY A 142 20.36 28.30 14.63
N GLU A 143 20.90 27.55 13.67
CA GLU A 143 20.82 26.08 13.63
C GLU A 143 22.17 25.46 14.01
N ASP A 144 22.14 24.31 14.70
CA ASP A 144 23.34 23.52 14.99
C ASP A 144 23.73 22.65 13.76
N PRO A 145 24.97 22.76 13.25
CA PRO A 145 25.47 21.86 12.20
C PRO A 145 25.34 20.37 12.54
N ASN A 146 25.42 20.00 13.82
CA ASN A 146 25.37 18.61 14.27
C ASN A 146 23.96 18.05 14.45
N ASP A 147 22.91 18.86 14.27
CA ASP A 147 21.53 18.38 14.30
C ASP A 147 21.34 17.28 13.22
N PRO A 148 20.84 16.09 13.55
CA PRO A 148 20.65 15.03 12.56
C PRO A 148 19.51 15.30 11.55
N GLY A 149 18.57 16.21 11.86
CA GLY A 149 17.33 16.40 11.12
C GLY A 149 16.39 15.19 11.22
N GLY A 150 15.50 15.05 10.25
CA GLY A 150 14.60 13.88 10.18
C GLY A 150 13.28 14.01 10.96
N TYR A 151 12.95 15.22 11.40
CA TYR A 151 11.72 15.55 12.11
C TYR A 151 10.99 16.73 11.44
N PHE A 152 9.75 16.95 11.83
CA PHE A 152 8.90 18.04 11.36
C PHE A 152 8.72 19.10 12.44
N ILE A 153 8.44 20.33 12.05
CA ILE A 153 8.05 21.40 12.98
C ILE A 153 6.59 21.74 12.69
N ILE A 154 5.71 21.45 13.64
CA ILE A 154 4.27 21.65 13.52
C ILE A 154 3.83 22.55 14.68
N ASN A 155 3.34 23.74 14.34
CA ASN A 155 2.93 24.77 15.32
C ASN A 155 4.04 25.05 16.35
N GLY A 156 5.27 25.24 15.88
CA GLY A 156 6.47 25.46 16.71
C GLY A 156 7.06 24.23 17.39
N SER A 157 6.30 23.15 17.52
CA SER A 157 6.76 21.94 18.21
C SER A 157 7.41 20.95 17.23
N GLU A 158 8.54 20.38 17.64
CA GLU A 158 9.19 19.32 16.90
C GLU A 158 8.42 18.00 17.04
N ARG A 159 8.17 17.34 15.91
CA ARG A 159 7.44 16.08 15.83
C ARG A 159 8.21 15.10 14.96
N VAL A 160 8.51 13.94 15.53
CA VAL A 160 9.16 12.83 14.82
C VAL A 160 8.14 11.74 14.51
N ILE A 161 8.26 11.16 13.32
CA ILE A 161 7.51 9.95 12.97
C ILE A 161 8.37 8.76 13.40
N VAL A 162 7.85 7.93 14.28
CA VAL A 162 8.51 6.68 14.67
C VAL A 162 8.26 5.63 13.60
N GLY A 163 9.32 4.97 13.13
CA GLY A 163 9.19 3.87 12.17
C GLY A 163 8.30 2.76 12.72
N LEU A 164 7.33 2.33 11.93
CA LEU A 164 6.38 1.30 12.34
C LEU A 164 6.76 -0.04 11.72
N GLU A 165 6.93 -1.06 12.54
CA GLU A 165 7.08 -2.42 12.06
C GLU A 165 5.71 -2.98 11.66
N ASP A 166 5.61 -3.53 10.45
CA ASP A 166 4.42 -4.21 9.92
C ASP A 166 4.84 -5.55 9.32
N LEU A 167 3.88 -6.44 9.10
CA LEU A 167 4.14 -7.69 8.40
C LEU A 167 4.37 -7.41 6.90
N SER A 168 5.28 -8.15 6.27
CA SER A 168 5.54 -8.05 4.84
C SER A 168 4.24 -8.22 4.05
N TYR A 169 4.00 -7.26 3.15
CA TYR A 169 2.88 -7.31 2.21
C TYR A 169 3.17 -8.30 1.08
N ASN A 170 2.12 -8.71 0.39
CA ASN A 170 2.23 -9.44 -0.88
C ASN A 170 3.00 -10.77 -0.78
N LYS A 171 3.03 -11.36 0.43
CA LYS A 171 3.71 -12.63 0.74
C LYS A 171 2.71 -13.60 1.37
N ILE A 172 2.83 -14.88 1.00
CA ILE A 172 2.05 -15.98 1.59
C ILE A 172 2.72 -16.43 2.89
N ILE A 173 2.01 -16.27 3.99
CA ILE A 173 2.43 -16.67 5.33
C ILE A 173 1.48 -17.77 5.81
N VAL A 174 2.01 -18.98 6.00
CA VAL A 174 1.26 -20.13 6.49
C VAL A 174 1.51 -20.37 7.96
N ASP A 175 0.47 -20.76 8.67
CA ASP A 175 0.52 -21.01 10.11
C ASP A 175 -0.49 -22.10 10.51
N ARG A 176 -0.25 -22.73 11.66
CA ARG A 176 -1.18 -23.67 12.28
C ARG A 176 -1.56 -23.15 13.66
N GLU A 177 -2.85 -23.04 13.92
CA GLU A 177 -3.39 -22.55 15.18
C GLU A 177 -4.27 -23.63 15.83
N THR A 178 -4.17 -23.80 17.14
CA THR A 178 -5.07 -24.70 17.88
C THR A 178 -6.29 -23.92 18.36
N VAL A 179 -7.46 -24.21 17.78
CA VAL A 179 -8.73 -23.56 18.12
C VAL A 179 -9.69 -24.59 18.67
N GLY A 180 -10.07 -24.46 19.95
CA GLY A 180 -11.01 -25.39 20.60
C GLY A 180 -10.53 -26.84 20.63
N GLY A 181 -9.21 -27.06 20.70
CA GLY A 181 -8.58 -28.39 20.69
C GLY A 181 -8.29 -28.97 19.30
N ASN A 182 -8.83 -28.36 18.24
CA ASN A 182 -8.56 -28.78 16.86
C ASN A 182 -7.43 -27.95 16.24
N ILE A 183 -6.56 -28.61 15.46
CA ILE A 183 -5.52 -27.93 14.68
C ILE A 183 -6.15 -27.39 13.41
N VAL A 184 -6.03 -26.09 13.19
CA VAL A 184 -6.53 -25.40 12.00
C VAL A 184 -5.35 -24.79 11.25
N PHE A 185 -5.18 -25.20 9.99
CA PHE A 185 -4.17 -24.66 9.09
C PHE A 185 -4.71 -23.41 8.39
N LYS A 186 -3.89 -22.36 8.31
CA LYS A 186 -4.25 -21.08 7.69
C LYS A 186 -3.13 -20.55 6.80
N ALA A 187 -3.48 -19.98 5.66
CA ALA A 187 -2.58 -19.17 4.86
C ALA A 187 -3.11 -17.73 4.83
N LYS A 188 -2.27 -16.75 5.15
CA LYS A 188 -2.63 -15.33 5.20
C LYS A 188 -1.78 -14.55 4.20
N VAL A 189 -2.43 -13.67 3.44
CA VAL A 189 -1.78 -12.76 2.50
C VAL A 189 -2.35 -11.36 2.75
N TYR A 190 -1.48 -10.44 3.13
CA TYR A 190 -1.82 -9.01 3.15
C TYR A 190 -1.47 -8.41 1.80
N SER A 191 -2.43 -8.42 0.89
CA SER A 191 -2.27 -7.79 -0.41
C SER A 191 -2.34 -6.28 -0.25
N SER A 192 -1.22 -5.61 -0.44
CA SER A 192 -1.12 -4.16 -0.35
C SER A 192 -0.74 -3.60 -1.70
N ILE A 193 -1.57 -2.69 -2.17
CA ILE A 193 -1.21 -1.71 -3.18
C ILE A 193 -1.08 -0.35 -2.52
N VAL A 194 -0.57 0.59 -3.29
CA VAL A 194 -0.52 2.01 -2.97
C VAL A 194 -1.92 2.48 -2.51
N GLY A 195 -2.10 2.70 -1.20
CA GLY A 195 -3.33 3.25 -0.61
C GLY A 195 -4.51 2.31 -0.34
N TYR A 196 -4.36 1.02 -0.58
CA TYR A 196 -5.39 0.04 -0.26
C TYR A 196 -4.77 -1.29 0.14
N ARG A 197 -5.27 -1.86 1.24
CA ARG A 197 -4.81 -3.14 1.79
C ARG A 197 -5.99 -4.07 1.95
N ALA A 198 -5.89 -5.25 1.33
CA ALA A 198 -6.85 -6.33 1.45
C ALA A 198 -6.19 -7.55 2.10
N LYS A 199 -6.91 -8.22 3.01
CA LYS A 199 -6.46 -9.45 3.65
C LYS A 199 -7.15 -10.65 3.00
N LEU A 200 -6.41 -11.51 2.32
CA LEU A 200 -6.86 -12.84 1.95
C LEU A 200 -6.45 -13.83 3.07
N GLU A 201 -7.39 -14.64 3.54
CA GLU A 201 -7.11 -15.74 4.46
C GLU A 201 -7.71 -17.04 3.92
N LEU A 202 -6.87 -18.04 3.66
CA LEU A 202 -7.30 -19.40 3.38
C LEU A 202 -7.32 -20.19 4.67
N VAL A 203 -8.40 -20.92 4.90
CA VAL A 203 -8.59 -21.76 6.09
C VAL A 203 -8.97 -23.15 5.64
N MET A 204 -8.24 -24.16 6.12
CA MET A 204 -8.60 -25.55 5.94
C MET A 204 -9.56 -25.97 7.07
N LYS A 205 -10.73 -26.49 6.70
CA LYS A 205 -11.70 -27.06 7.64
C LYS A 205 -11.35 -28.53 7.93
N ASN A 206 -11.94 -29.09 8.99
CA ASN A 206 -11.68 -30.47 9.42
C ASN A 206 -12.06 -31.53 8.38
N ASP A 207 -12.95 -31.19 7.45
CA ASP A 207 -13.41 -32.05 6.36
C ASP A 207 -12.57 -31.91 5.07
N GLY A 208 -11.38 -31.29 5.16
CA GLY A 208 -10.48 -31.08 4.02
C GLY A 208 -10.89 -29.92 3.10
N LEU A 209 -12.04 -29.29 3.33
CA LEU A 209 -12.45 -28.13 2.53
C LEU A 209 -11.55 -26.92 2.81
N ILE A 210 -10.95 -26.37 1.76
CA ILE A 210 -10.26 -25.08 1.83
C ILE A 210 -11.24 -23.96 1.45
N VAL A 211 -11.38 -22.99 2.33
CA VAL A 211 -12.20 -21.80 2.10
C VAL A 211 -11.36 -20.52 2.15
N ALA A 212 -11.73 -19.56 1.30
CA ALA A 212 -11.18 -18.22 1.24
C ALA A 212 -12.07 -17.22 1.97
N ARG A 213 -11.45 -16.41 2.84
CA ARG A 213 -12.01 -15.23 3.48
C ARG A 213 -11.44 -13.99 2.80
N ILE A 214 -12.33 -13.19 2.22
CA ILE A 214 -12.00 -12.00 1.43
C ILE A 214 -12.72 -10.80 2.03
N PRO A 215 -12.09 -9.62 2.14
CA PRO A 215 -12.77 -8.42 2.62
C PRO A 215 -13.88 -8.04 1.65
N GLY A 216 -15.08 -7.77 2.17
CA GLY A 216 -16.25 -7.47 1.35
C GLY A 216 -17.15 -8.68 1.04
N SER A 217 -16.71 -9.91 1.33
CA SER A 217 -17.60 -11.08 1.42
C SER A 217 -17.98 -11.34 2.88
N PRO A 218 -19.27 -11.42 3.24
CA PRO A 218 -19.69 -11.78 4.59
C PRO A 218 -19.51 -13.28 4.90
N VAL A 219 -19.26 -14.11 3.88
CA VAL A 219 -19.16 -15.56 4.01
C VAL A 219 -17.85 -16.10 3.42
N ASP A 220 -17.44 -17.24 3.96
CA ASP A 220 -16.35 -18.06 3.45
C ASP A 220 -16.71 -18.63 2.06
N ILE A 221 -15.81 -18.51 1.08
CA ILE A 221 -16.01 -18.99 -0.29
C ILE A 221 -15.09 -20.21 -0.54
N PRO A 222 -15.58 -21.36 -1.03
CA PRO A 222 -14.71 -22.48 -1.38
C PRO A 222 -13.62 -22.10 -2.39
N VAL A 223 -12.39 -22.56 -2.19
CA VAL A 223 -11.25 -22.15 -3.03
C VAL A 223 -11.42 -22.57 -4.48
N VAL A 224 -11.96 -23.77 -4.74
CA VAL A 224 -12.22 -24.29 -6.10
C VAL A 224 -13.27 -23.42 -6.81
N THR A 225 -14.36 -23.07 -6.12
CA THR A 225 -15.36 -22.14 -6.66
C THR A 225 -14.77 -20.78 -6.97
N LEU A 226 -13.87 -20.28 -6.12
CA LEU A 226 -13.18 -19.01 -6.35
C LEU A 226 -12.26 -19.09 -7.59
N MET A 227 -11.52 -20.19 -7.77
CA MET A 227 -10.68 -20.42 -8.95
C MET A 227 -11.50 -20.54 -10.24
N ARG A 228 -12.67 -21.19 -10.21
CA ARG A 228 -13.63 -21.23 -11.32
C ARG A 228 -14.16 -19.84 -11.68
N ALA A 229 -14.49 -19.02 -10.69
CA ALA A 229 -14.90 -17.63 -10.90
C ALA A 229 -13.78 -16.75 -11.50
N LEU A 230 -12.51 -17.10 -11.30
CA LEU A 230 -11.35 -16.44 -11.91
C LEU A 230 -11.04 -16.92 -13.33
N GLY A 231 -11.72 -17.96 -13.81
CA GLY A 231 -11.67 -18.44 -15.20
C GLY A 231 -11.02 -19.81 -15.40
N LEU A 232 -10.69 -20.55 -14.34
CA LEU A 232 -10.20 -21.93 -14.45
C LEU A 232 -11.38 -22.91 -14.36
N GLU A 233 -11.83 -23.48 -15.48
CA GLU A 233 -13.03 -24.34 -15.48
C GLU A 233 -12.73 -25.84 -15.29
N SER A 234 -11.58 -26.30 -15.78
CA SER A 234 -11.23 -27.73 -15.69
C SER A 234 -10.68 -28.07 -14.31
N ASP A 235 -11.23 -29.10 -13.66
CA ASP A 235 -10.71 -29.60 -12.38
C ASP A 235 -9.24 -30.01 -12.47
N LYS A 236 -8.84 -30.56 -13.61
CA LYS A 236 -7.43 -30.88 -13.89
C LYS A 236 -6.55 -29.64 -13.93
N GLU A 237 -7.05 -28.54 -14.51
CA GLU A 237 -6.31 -27.28 -14.55
C GLU A 237 -6.21 -26.66 -13.15
N ILE A 238 -7.29 -26.69 -12.37
CA ILE A 238 -7.32 -26.21 -10.99
C ILE A 238 -6.33 -27.00 -10.12
N ALA A 239 -6.38 -28.33 -10.19
CA ALA A 239 -5.46 -29.20 -9.44
C ALA A 239 -4.00 -28.92 -9.83
N ALA A 240 -3.71 -28.80 -11.14
CA ALA A 240 -2.37 -28.49 -11.63
C ALA A 240 -1.86 -27.10 -11.24
N VAL A 241 -2.76 -26.12 -11.08
CA VAL A 241 -2.42 -24.77 -10.60
C VAL A 241 -2.09 -24.78 -9.10
N VAL A 242 -2.68 -25.68 -8.32
CA VAL A 242 -2.29 -25.88 -6.92
C VAL A 242 -0.95 -26.61 -6.87
N SER A 243 -0.85 -27.80 -7.44
CA SER A 243 0.41 -28.55 -7.46
C SER A 243 0.42 -29.59 -8.58
N LEU A 244 1.60 -29.97 -9.04
CA LEU A 244 1.80 -31.10 -9.95
C LEU A 244 2.06 -32.42 -9.20
N VAL A 245 2.13 -32.39 -7.87
CA VAL A 245 2.39 -33.56 -7.04
C VAL A 245 1.07 -34.23 -6.64
N ASP A 246 0.92 -35.50 -6.99
CA ASP A 246 -0.31 -36.27 -6.76
C ASP A 246 -0.74 -36.26 -5.28
N GLU A 247 0.19 -36.42 -4.34
CA GLU A 247 -0.07 -36.39 -2.89
C GLU A 247 -0.73 -35.08 -2.40
N LEU A 248 -0.42 -33.95 -3.05
CA LEU A 248 -1.06 -32.66 -2.76
C LEU A 248 -2.40 -32.51 -3.47
N GLN A 249 -2.58 -33.14 -4.64
CA GLN A 249 -3.84 -33.13 -5.37
C GLN A 249 -4.90 -33.98 -4.68
N ASP A 250 -4.52 -35.12 -4.10
CA ASP A 250 -5.42 -36.00 -3.34
C ASP A 250 -6.08 -35.25 -2.18
N GLU A 251 -5.35 -34.32 -1.56
CA GLU A 251 -5.85 -33.48 -0.46
C GLU A 251 -6.92 -32.45 -0.88
N LEU A 252 -7.11 -32.25 -2.19
CA LEU A 252 -8.15 -31.36 -2.72
C LEU A 252 -9.49 -32.07 -2.94
N GLU A 253 -9.57 -33.40 -2.79
CA GLU A 253 -10.79 -34.19 -3.07
C GLU A 253 -12.03 -33.60 -2.37
N GLY A 254 -11.95 -33.37 -1.05
CA GLY A 254 -13.05 -32.78 -0.28
C GLY A 254 -13.42 -31.34 -0.68
N SER A 255 -12.50 -30.61 -1.33
CA SER A 255 -12.77 -29.29 -1.90
C SER A 255 -13.47 -29.39 -3.26
N PHE A 256 -13.14 -30.39 -4.08
CA PHE A 256 -13.80 -30.64 -5.37
C PHE A 256 -15.21 -31.20 -5.20
N GLU A 257 -15.43 -32.14 -4.26
CA GLU A 257 -16.76 -32.71 -3.98
C GLU A 257 -17.78 -31.62 -3.67
N LYS A 258 -17.42 -30.67 -2.80
CA LYS A 258 -18.30 -29.55 -2.42
C LYS A 258 -18.46 -28.48 -3.50
N ALA A 259 -17.52 -28.40 -4.44
CA ALA A 259 -17.61 -27.51 -5.58
C ALA A 259 -18.36 -28.15 -6.76
N GLY A 260 -18.71 -29.44 -6.70
CA GLY A 260 -19.37 -30.18 -7.79
C GLY A 260 -20.65 -29.51 -8.31
N ASP A 261 -21.39 -28.82 -7.45
CA ASP A 261 -22.63 -28.11 -7.80
C ASP A 261 -22.41 -26.85 -8.66
N VAL A 262 -21.16 -26.43 -8.90
CA VAL A 262 -20.82 -25.14 -9.51
C VAL A 262 -19.79 -25.32 -10.65
N PRO A 263 -20.12 -26.06 -11.73
CA PRO A 263 -19.13 -26.53 -12.69
C PRO A 263 -18.54 -25.43 -13.59
N THR A 264 -19.31 -24.40 -13.93
CA THR A 264 -18.85 -23.37 -14.88
C THR A 264 -18.37 -22.09 -14.19
N SER A 265 -17.57 -21.29 -14.90
CA SER A 265 -17.13 -19.97 -14.42
C SER A 265 -18.32 -19.04 -14.13
N LYS A 266 -19.35 -19.10 -14.97
CA LYS A 266 -20.59 -18.33 -14.79
C LYS A 266 -21.35 -18.74 -13.54
N ASP A 267 -21.51 -20.05 -13.32
CA ASP A 267 -22.17 -20.57 -12.11
C ASP A 267 -21.42 -20.15 -10.85
N ALA A 268 -20.08 -20.12 -10.91
CA ALA A 268 -19.24 -19.68 -9.80
C ALA A 268 -19.42 -18.19 -9.47
N VAL A 269 -19.50 -17.32 -10.49
CA VAL A 269 -19.82 -15.91 -10.28
C VAL A 269 -21.22 -15.75 -9.69
N VAL A 270 -22.22 -16.49 -10.17
CA VAL A 270 -23.59 -16.46 -9.62
C VAL A 270 -23.65 -16.98 -8.18
N TYR A 271 -22.87 -18.02 -7.86
CA TYR A 271 -22.77 -18.55 -6.51
C TYR A 271 -22.22 -17.49 -5.53
N ILE A 272 -21.15 -16.80 -5.95
CA ILE A 272 -20.51 -15.74 -5.17
C ILE A 272 -21.45 -14.52 -5.05
N SER A 273 -22.12 -14.12 -6.14
CA SER A 273 -22.98 -12.94 -6.20
C SER A 273 -24.16 -13.01 -5.23
N LYS A 274 -24.85 -14.16 -5.18
CA LYS A 274 -25.99 -14.41 -4.28
C LYS A 274 -25.60 -14.31 -2.80
N ARG A 275 -24.34 -14.62 -2.46
CA ARG A 275 -23.82 -14.61 -1.09
C ARG A 275 -23.33 -13.24 -0.63
N ILE A 276 -22.84 -12.41 -1.54
CA ILE A 276 -22.32 -11.07 -1.20
C ILE A 276 -23.46 -10.05 -1.03
N ALA A 277 -24.48 -10.11 -1.87
CA ALA A 277 -25.56 -9.12 -1.89
C ALA A 277 -26.95 -9.77 -1.89
N PRO A 278 -27.34 -10.47 -0.81
CA PRO A 278 -28.66 -11.06 -0.71
C PRO A 278 -29.74 -9.97 -0.82
N GLY A 279 -30.78 -10.23 -1.62
CA GLY A 279 -31.93 -9.33 -1.78
C GLY A 279 -31.79 -8.20 -2.81
N MET A 280 -30.64 -8.06 -3.47
CA MET A 280 -30.49 -7.17 -4.62
C MET A 280 -30.90 -7.85 -5.93
N LEU A 281 -31.22 -7.06 -6.96
CA LEU A 281 -31.42 -7.55 -8.33
C LEU A 281 -30.17 -8.30 -8.84
N GLU A 282 -30.37 -9.35 -9.62
CA GLU A 282 -29.31 -10.26 -10.07
C GLU A 282 -28.17 -9.54 -10.80
N GLU A 283 -28.49 -8.55 -11.64
CA GLU A 283 -27.48 -7.74 -12.34
C GLU A 283 -26.54 -6.99 -11.38
N PHE A 284 -27.09 -6.44 -10.29
CA PHE A 284 -26.30 -5.75 -9.27
C PHE A 284 -25.48 -6.73 -8.43
N GLN A 285 -26.02 -7.93 -8.17
CA GLN A 285 -25.26 -8.98 -7.48
C GLN A 285 -24.03 -9.38 -8.29
N ILE A 286 -24.21 -9.64 -9.60
CA ILE A 286 -23.12 -10.06 -10.50
C ILE A 286 -22.04 -8.97 -10.57
N LYS A 287 -22.42 -7.72 -10.81
CA LYS A 287 -21.46 -6.58 -10.84
C LYS A 287 -20.67 -6.47 -9.54
N ARG A 288 -21.30 -6.71 -8.39
CA ARG A 288 -20.63 -6.67 -7.08
C ARG A 288 -19.68 -7.84 -6.88
N ALA A 289 -20.01 -9.04 -7.38
CA ALA A 289 -19.10 -10.18 -7.38
C ALA A 289 -17.89 -9.92 -8.28
N GLU A 290 -18.08 -9.40 -9.49
CA GLU A 290 -16.97 -9.02 -10.38
C GLU A 290 -16.08 -7.96 -9.73
N THR A 291 -16.69 -6.94 -9.12
CA THR A 291 -15.94 -5.92 -8.36
C THR A 291 -15.13 -6.54 -7.22
N LEU A 292 -15.67 -7.55 -6.51
CA LEU A 292 -14.93 -8.26 -5.46
C LEU A 292 -13.73 -9.01 -6.05
N LEU A 293 -13.91 -9.73 -7.16
CA LEU A 293 -12.84 -10.50 -7.82
C LEU A 293 -11.73 -9.59 -8.36
N ASP A 294 -12.10 -8.42 -8.86
CA ASP A 294 -11.18 -7.48 -9.50
C ASP A 294 -10.52 -6.55 -8.49
N TRP A 295 -11.27 -5.92 -7.59
CA TRP A 295 -10.73 -4.93 -6.63
C TRP A 295 -10.49 -5.50 -5.23
N GLY A 296 -11.33 -6.43 -4.76
CA GLY A 296 -11.25 -6.95 -3.40
C GLY A 296 -10.22 -8.07 -3.22
N LEU A 297 -10.07 -8.93 -4.23
CA LEU A 297 -9.15 -10.07 -4.19
C LEU A 297 -7.78 -9.69 -4.77
N LEU A 298 -6.75 -9.86 -3.95
CA LEU A 298 -5.33 -9.74 -4.33
C LEU A 298 -5.01 -8.52 -5.22
N PRO A 299 -5.43 -7.29 -4.86
CA PRO A 299 -5.27 -6.08 -5.69
C PRO A 299 -3.84 -5.80 -6.15
N HIS A 300 -2.82 -6.33 -5.46
CA HIS A 300 -1.41 -6.22 -5.87
C HIS A 300 -1.05 -6.91 -7.19
N LEU A 301 -1.88 -7.84 -7.67
CA LEU A 301 -1.71 -8.49 -8.98
C LEU A 301 -2.49 -7.77 -10.09
N GLY A 302 -3.24 -6.72 -9.75
CA GLY A 302 -4.03 -5.96 -10.69
C GLY A 302 -5.51 -5.90 -10.34
N LYS A 303 -6.20 -4.98 -11.02
CA LYS A 303 -7.59 -4.59 -10.74
C LYS A 303 -8.53 -4.80 -11.92
N HIS A 304 -8.04 -5.45 -12.97
CA HIS A 304 -8.78 -5.63 -14.21
C HIS A 304 -9.04 -7.11 -14.49
N PRO A 305 -10.06 -7.44 -15.30
CA PRO A 305 -10.40 -8.83 -15.61
C PRO A 305 -9.26 -9.65 -16.22
N GLU A 306 -8.36 -9.03 -16.99
CA GLU A 306 -7.18 -9.70 -17.55
C GLU A 306 -6.22 -10.25 -16.49
N ASN A 307 -6.21 -9.67 -15.28
CA ASN A 307 -5.34 -10.11 -14.20
C ASN A 307 -5.91 -11.31 -13.42
N ARG A 308 -7.14 -11.75 -13.70
CA ARG A 308 -7.80 -12.83 -12.95
C ARG A 308 -7.02 -14.15 -13.01
N LYS A 309 -6.36 -14.45 -14.14
CA LYS A 309 -5.55 -15.66 -14.29
C LYS A 309 -4.33 -15.67 -13.36
N GLU A 310 -3.63 -14.55 -13.24
CA GLU A 310 -2.49 -14.41 -12.31
C GLU A 310 -2.95 -14.53 -10.85
N LYS A 311 -4.12 -13.96 -10.52
CA LYS A 311 -4.73 -14.14 -9.19
C LYS A 311 -5.06 -15.61 -8.90
N ALA A 312 -5.55 -16.35 -9.89
CA ALA A 312 -5.85 -17.77 -9.74
C ALA A 312 -4.58 -18.59 -9.48
N GLN A 313 -3.49 -18.28 -10.19
CA GLN A 313 -2.18 -18.91 -9.97
C GLN A 313 -1.62 -18.63 -8.58
N PHE A 314 -1.67 -17.36 -8.13
CA PHE A 314 -1.23 -16.99 -6.78
C PHE A 314 -2.09 -17.65 -5.69
N LEU A 315 -3.40 -17.78 -5.92
CA LEU A 315 -4.30 -18.51 -5.03
C LEU A 315 -3.96 -19.99 -4.99
N GLY A 316 -3.55 -20.57 -6.12
CA GLY A 316 -3.04 -21.94 -6.25
C GLY A 316 -1.81 -22.16 -5.39
N GLU A 317 -0.81 -21.30 -5.53
CA GLU A 317 0.41 -21.32 -4.72
C GLU A 317 0.10 -21.19 -3.21
N ALA A 318 -0.84 -20.32 -2.84
CA ALA A 318 -1.25 -20.16 -1.46
C ALA A 318 -1.96 -21.41 -0.89
N ALA A 319 -2.76 -22.10 -1.70
CA ALA A 319 -3.36 -23.37 -1.35
C ALA A 319 -2.31 -24.50 -1.27
N CYS A 320 -1.34 -24.51 -2.19
CA CYS A 320 -0.23 -25.47 -2.20
C CYS A 320 0.57 -25.40 -0.90
N LYS A 321 1.07 -24.20 -0.57
CA LYS A 321 1.84 -23.97 0.67
C LYS A 321 1.04 -24.34 1.93
N LEU A 322 -0.28 -24.17 1.91
CA LEU A 322 -1.16 -24.59 3.01
C LEU A 322 -1.21 -26.13 3.15
N LEU A 323 -1.29 -26.84 2.02
CA LEU A 323 -1.32 -28.31 1.98
C LEU A 323 0.05 -28.90 2.36
N GLU A 324 1.16 -28.31 1.89
CA GLU A 324 2.51 -28.69 2.31
C GLU A 324 2.69 -28.59 3.83
N LEU A 325 2.13 -27.55 4.45
CA LEU A 325 2.14 -27.40 5.91
C LEU A 325 1.31 -28.48 6.60
N LYS A 326 0.17 -28.88 6.02
CA LYS A 326 -0.69 -29.95 6.54
C LYS A 326 0.00 -31.30 6.48
N LEU A 327 0.68 -31.62 5.38
CA LEU A 327 1.48 -32.84 5.22
C LEU A 327 2.79 -32.82 6.03
N GLY A 328 3.16 -31.67 6.59
CA GLY A 328 4.37 -31.51 7.41
C GLY A 328 5.66 -31.40 6.58
N TRP A 329 5.57 -31.06 5.30
CA TRP A 329 6.73 -30.85 4.42
C TRP A 329 7.44 -29.54 4.73
N ILE A 330 6.68 -28.55 5.20
CA ILE A 330 7.20 -27.26 5.65
C ILE A 330 6.77 -27.00 7.09
N THR A 331 7.54 -26.14 7.77
CA THR A 331 7.19 -25.62 9.09
C THR A 331 6.34 -24.34 8.97
N PRO A 332 5.55 -23.97 10.00
CA PRO A 332 4.89 -22.67 10.04
C PRO A 332 5.87 -21.52 9.80
N ASP A 333 5.46 -20.51 9.06
CA ASP A 333 6.27 -19.31 8.84
C ASP A 333 6.39 -18.53 10.17
N ASP A 334 7.63 -18.23 10.59
CA ASP A 334 7.88 -17.37 11.74
C ASP A 334 7.53 -15.91 11.38
N LYS A 335 6.42 -15.42 11.94
CA LYS A 335 5.92 -14.06 11.71
C LYS A 335 6.84 -12.99 12.29
N ASP A 336 7.71 -13.34 13.23
CA ASP A 336 8.61 -12.42 13.92
C ASP A 336 10.02 -12.41 13.31
N HIS A 337 10.31 -13.31 12.37
CA HIS A 337 11.50 -13.24 11.55
C HIS A 337 11.50 -11.95 10.70
N TYR A 338 12.56 -11.14 10.78
CA TYR A 338 12.63 -9.84 10.08
C TYR A 338 12.49 -9.94 8.56
N GLY A 339 12.75 -11.09 7.94
CA GLY A 339 12.45 -11.35 6.52
C GLY A 339 10.95 -11.45 6.18
N ASN A 340 10.07 -11.45 7.19
CA ASN A 340 8.62 -11.38 7.11
C ASN A 340 8.07 -10.07 7.70
N LYS A 341 8.96 -9.13 8.07
CA LYS A 341 8.60 -7.80 8.56
C LYS A 341 9.07 -6.73 7.56
N VAL A 342 8.40 -5.59 7.57
CA VAL A 342 8.80 -4.38 6.85
C VAL A 342 8.69 -3.21 7.82
N ILE A 343 9.68 -2.33 7.82
CA ILE A 343 9.64 -1.09 8.59
C ILE A 343 9.10 0.02 7.68
N LYS A 344 7.97 0.59 8.08
CA LYS A 344 7.39 1.78 7.48
C LYS A 344 8.04 3.03 8.03
N PHE A 345 8.72 3.78 7.17
CA PHE A 345 9.31 5.06 7.50
C PHE A 345 8.39 6.24 7.14
N ALA A 346 8.84 7.46 7.45
CA ALA A 346 8.06 8.69 7.34
C ALA A 346 7.44 8.91 5.96
N GLY A 347 8.18 8.69 4.87
CA GLY A 347 7.69 8.94 3.52
C GLY A 347 6.53 8.02 3.12
N GLN A 348 6.59 6.74 3.48
CA GLN A 348 5.51 5.79 3.21
C GLN A 348 4.24 6.14 3.99
N MET A 349 4.38 6.52 5.26
CA MET A 349 3.25 6.94 6.10
C MET A 349 2.62 8.24 5.60
N LEU A 350 3.44 9.20 5.16
CA LEU A 350 2.96 10.45 4.58
C LEU A 350 2.32 10.24 3.20
N ALA A 351 2.79 9.29 2.41
CA ALA A 351 2.13 8.91 1.16
C ALA A 351 0.70 8.39 1.39
N ASP A 352 0.50 7.58 2.42
CA ASP A 352 -0.82 7.07 2.79
C ASP A 352 -1.74 8.19 3.30
N LEU A 353 -1.21 9.10 4.11
CA LEU A 353 -1.93 10.28 4.58
C LEU A 353 -2.31 11.22 3.43
N PHE A 354 -1.35 11.57 2.58
CA PHE A 354 -1.53 12.47 1.45
C PHE A 354 -2.58 11.92 0.48
N ARG A 355 -2.56 10.60 0.19
CA ARG A 355 -3.56 9.99 -0.68
C ARG A 355 -4.97 10.12 -0.14
N THR A 356 -5.16 9.91 1.16
CA THR A 356 -6.46 10.08 1.81
C THR A 356 -6.90 11.54 1.76
N ALA A 357 -6.02 12.47 2.10
CA ALA A 357 -6.29 13.91 2.04
C ALA A 357 -6.61 14.39 0.61
N PHE A 358 -5.85 13.93 -0.39
CA PHE A 358 -6.03 14.27 -1.80
C PHE A 358 -7.34 13.70 -2.35
N ARG A 359 -7.69 12.45 -2.03
CA ARG A 359 -8.99 11.87 -2.40
C ARG A 359 -10.16 12.66 -1.79
N ASN A 360 -10.00 13.22 -0.59
CA ASN A 360 -11.00 14.09 0.02
C ASN A 360 -11.05 15.48 -0.60
N LEU A 361 -9.94 15.98 -1.18
CA LEU A 361 -9.90 17.25 -1.92
C LEU A 361 -10.57 17.12 -3.30
N VAL A 362 -10.44 15.95 -3.93
CA VAL A 362 -11.01 15.65 -5.25
C VAL A 362 -12.52 15.42 -5.19
N ARG A 363 -13.02 14.89 -4.06
CA ARG A 363 -14.45 14.73 -3.78
C ARG A 363 -15.07 16.06 -3.36
#